data_AF-A0A9E1ESV5-F1
#
_entry.id   AF-A0A9E1ESV5-F1
#
_cell.length_a   1.000
_cell.length_b   1.000
_cell.length_c   1.000
_cell.angle_alpha   90.00
_cell.angle_beta   90.00
_cell.angle_gamma   90.00
#
_symmetry.space_group_name_H-M   'P 1'
#
loop_
_entity.id
_entity.type
_entity.pdbx_description
1 polymer ?
#
loop_
_entity_poly.entity_id
_entity_poly.type
_entity_poly.pdbx_seq_one_letter_code
_entity_poly.pdbx_strand_id
1 'polypeptide(L)' 'MLELSENTGNNIGLDLASVEKHHIQKVLQHTNGYKPEAARLLGIGLTTLYRKMETYGL' A
#
# COMPACT_ATOMS: atom_id res chain seq x y z
N MET A 1 -25.52 1.55 -30.67
CA MET A 1 -24.22 1.17 -30.09
C MET A 1 -23.97 2.11 -28.92
N LEU A 2 -24.12 1.62 -27.69
CA LEU A 2 -23.75 2.41 -26.50
C LEU A 2 -22.23 2.28 -26.36
N GLU A 3 -21.53 3.38 -26.58
CA GLU A 3 -20.13 3.51 -26.16
C GLU A 3 -20.11 3.42 -24.64
N LEU A 4 -19.66 2.28 -24.13
CA LEU A 4 -19.31 2.12 -22.74
C LEU A 4 -18.16 3.10 -22.48
N SER A 5 -18.46 4.15 -21.72
CA SER A 5 -17.46 5.00 -21.09
C SER A 5 -16.45 4.06 -20.42
N GLU A 6 -15.23 4.04 -20.96
CA GLU A 6 -14.11 3.44 -20.26
C GLU A 6 -13.96 4.21 -18.96
N ASN A 7 -14.44 3.59 -17.89
CA ASN A 7 -14.24 4.01 -16.52
C ASN A 7 -12.72 3.95 -16.25
N THR A 8 -12.03 5.03 -16.63
CA THR A 8 -10.64 5.34 -16.28
C THR A 8 -10.60 5.81 -14.83
N GLY A 9 -11.29 5.08 -13.95
CA GLY A 9 -11.29 5.23 -12.52
C GLY A 9 -10.67 3.99 -11.91
N ASN A 10 -9.39 4.09 -11.56
CA ASN A 10 -8.78 3.29 -10.50
C ASN A 10 -8.62 1.78 -10.80
N ASN A 11 -7.74 1.44 -11.74
CA ASN A 11 -6.99 0.18 -11.69
C ASN A 11 -5.97 0.25 -10.54
N ILE A 12 -6.41 0.47 -9.30
CA ILE A 12 -5.55 0.33 -8.11
C ILE A 12 -5.31 -1.17 -7.95
N GLY A 13 -4.34 -1.65 -8.72
CA GLY A 13 -3.71 -2.96 -8.65
C GLY A 13 -4.60 -4.12 -8.21
N LEU A 14 -5.10 -4.86 -9.20
CA LEU A 14 -5.73 -6.17 -8.98
C LEU A 14 -4.74 -7.20 -8.39
N ASP A 15 -3.43 -6.89 -8.39
CA ASP A 15 -2.40 -7.71 -7.80
C ASP A 15 -2.18 -7.40 -6.31
N LEU A 16 -1.77 -8.43 -5.56
CA LEU A 16 -1.54 -8.33 -4.12
C LEU A 16 -0.42 -7.34 -3.74
N ALA A 17 0.59 -7.15 -4.59
CA ALA A 17 1.72 -6.28 -4.27
C ALA A 17 1.29 -4.81 -4.28
N SER A 18 0.42 -4.42 -5.21
CA SER A 18 -0.18 -3.08 -5.25
C SER A 18 -1.10 -2.81 -4.05
N VAL A 19 -1.92 -3.80 -3.66
CA VAL A 19 -2.77 -3.69 -2.46
C VAL A 19 -1.91 -3.54 -1.21
N GLU A 20 -0.87 -4.36 -1.08
CA GLU A 20 0.08 -4.32 0.04
C GLU A 20 0.80 -2.97 0.10
N LYS A 21 1.34 -2.47 -1.03
CA LYS A 21 2.00 -1.17 -1.13
C LYS A 21 1.09 -0.04 -0.66
N HIS A 22 -0.14 0.02 -1.18
CA HIS A 22 -1.11 1.06 -0.81
C HIS A 22 -1.50 0.99 0.66
N HIS A 23 -1.65 -0.22 1.20
CA HIS A 23 -1.96 -0.41 2.60
C HIS A 23 -0.81 0.05 3.51
N ILE A 24 0.43 -0.29 3.18
CA ILE A 24 1.63 0.18 3.89
C ILE A 24 1.69 1.71 3.87
N GLN A 25 1.47 2.35 2.72
CA GLN A 25 1.46 3.81 2.60
C GLN A 25 0.40 4.46 3.50
N LYS A 26 -0.83 3.93 3.49
CA LYS A 26 -1.91 4.44 4.34
C LYS A 26 -1.60 4.33 5.82
N VAL A 27 -1.06 3.19 6.25
CA VAL A 27 -0.70 3.00 7.66
C VAL A 27 0.45 3.91 8.06
N LEU A 28 1.47 4.07 7.22
CA LEU A 28 2.54 5.03 7.47
C LEU A 28 2.02 6.46 7.60
N GLN A 29 1.08 6.88 6.74
CA GLN A 29 0.45 8.19 6.88
C GLN A 29 -0.35 8.31 8.19
N HIS A 30 -1.10 7.27 8.55
CA HIS A 30 -1.88 7.23 9.78
C HIS A 30 -1.01 7.34 11.04
N THR A 31 0.18 6.75 11.04
CA THR A 31 1.14 6.83 12.15
C THR A 31 2.11 8.01 12.04
N ASN A 32 1.89 8.95 11.12
CA ASN A 32 2.80 10.07 10.84
C ASN A 32 4.25 9.62 10.53
N GLY A 33 4.39 8.46 9.88
CA GLY A 33 5.67 7.86 9.49
C GLY A 33 6.37 7.07 10.59
N TYR A 34 5.76 6.91 11.77
CA TYR A 34 6.34 6.14 12.87
C TYR A 34 6.30 4.63 12.56
N LYS A 35 7.46 4.11 12.18
CA LYS A 35 7.62 2.76 11.59
C LYS A 35 7.36 1.61 12.56
N PRO A 36 7.76 1.68 13.86
CA PRO A 36 7.43 0.62 14.82
C PRO A 36 5.92 0.42 14.99
N GLU A 37 5.17 1.52 15.14
CA GLU A 37 3.71 1.46 15.26
C GLU A 37 3.04 1.06 13.96
N ALA A 38 3.54 1.52 12.81
CA ALA A 38 3.03 1.09 11.51
C ALA A 38 3.19 -0.42 11.33
N ALA A 39 4.36 -0.98 11.68
CA ALA A 39 4.60 -2.42 11.63
C ALA A 39 3.65 -3.19 12.55
N ARG A 40 3.41 -2.67 13.77
CA ARG A 40 2.45 -3.24 14.72
C ARG A 40 1.02 -3.26 14.16
N LEU A 41 0.57 -2.17 13.54
CA LEU A 41 -0.77 -2.06 12.93
C LEU A 41 -0.91 -2.97 11.69
N LEU A 42 0.16 -3.12 10.92
CA LEU A 42 0.22 -4.04 9.77
C LEU A 42 0.34 -5.51 10.18
N GLY A 43 0.64 -5.82 11.45
CA GLY A 43 0.83 -7.18 11.94
C GLY A 43 2.12 -7.84 11.43
N ILE A 44 3.13 -7.05 11.07
CA ILE A 44 4.42 -7.54 10.54
C ILE A 44 5.58 -7.10 11.43
N GLY A 45 6.73 -7.78 11.30
CA GLY A 45 7.97 -7.34 11.94
C GLY A 45 8.51 -6.04 11.34
N LEU A 46 9.20 -5.23 12.16
CA LEU A 46 9.79 -3.96 11.73
C LEU A 46 10.78 -4.15 10.56
N THR A 47 11.63 -5.18 10.62
CA THR A 47 12.55 -5.53 9.52
C THR A 47 11.82 -5.86 8.22
N THR A 48 10.66 -6.52 8.31
CA THR A 48 9.82 -6.84 7.15
C THR A 48 9.25 -5.56 6.54
N LEU A 49 8.76 -4.64 7.36
CA LEU A 49 8.28 -3.33 6.89
C LEU A 49 9.38 -2.59 6.12
N TYR A 50 10.60 -2.52 6.66
CA TYR A 50 11.72 -1.88 5.96
C TYR A 50 12.01 -2.51 4.60
N ARG A 51 12.06 -3.85 4.51
CA ARG A 51 12.27 -4.56 3.23
C ARG A 51 11.17 -4.29 2.21
N LYS A 52 9.91 -4.21 2.68
CA LYS A 52 8.76 -3.90 1.82
C LYS A 52 8.81 -2.46 1.32
N MET A 53 9.17 -1.51 2.18
CA MET A 53 9.37 -0.12 1.79
C MET A 53 10.45 0.02 0.72
N GLU A 54 11.60 -0.64 0.90
CA GLU A 54 12.68 -0.68 -0.09
C GLU A 54 12.21 -1.29 -1.41
N THR A 55 11.51 -2.43 -1.36
CA THR A 55 10.99 -3.12 -2.56
C THR A 55 10.02 -2.25 -3.35
N TYR A 56 9.22 -1.42 -2.67
CA TYR A 56 8.17 -0.61 -3.29
C TYR A 56 8.58 0.84 -3.57
N GLY A 57 9.78 1.25 -3.16
CA GLY A 57 10.26 2.62 -3.26
C GLY A 57 9.44 3.62 -2.42
N LEU A 58 9.12 3.24 -1.18
CA LEU A 58 8.38 4.05 -0.20
C LEU A 58 9.27 4.75 0.83
#